data_AF-A0A7J4EIV5-F1
#
_entry.id   AF-A0A7J4EIV5-F1
#
_cell.length_a   1.000
_cell.length_b   1.000
_cell.length_c   1.000
_cell.angle_alpha   90.00
_cell.angle_beta   90.00
_cell.angle_gamma   90.00
#
_symmetry.space_group_name_H-M   'P 1'
#
loop_
_entity.id
_entity.type
_entity.pdbx_description
1 polymer ?
#
loop_
_entity_poly.entity_id
_entity_poly.type
_entity_poly.pdbx_seq_one_letter_code
_entity_poly.pdbx_strand_id
1 'polypeptide(L)'
;FLMWLIYTGVFYVISLAFHGEGSFKRVFEFVGYGFIPTIVSSVIGLIAMIYVLPTMEFSFEDPHKIQQSMQAMMNNPVMQASSIIGILLTLWSANIWIFGIMHARNLSIRNAVITVGIPIGIYLIYIIYKLL
;
A
#
# COMPACT_ATOMS: atom_id res chain seq x y z
N PHE A 1 4.08 6.76 -9.60
CA PHE A 1 3.94 8.23 -9.64
C PHE A 1 2.49 8.69 -9.40
N LEU A 2 1.49 8.20 -10.15
CA LEU A 2 0.09 8.62 -10.00
C LEU A 2 -0.50 8.38 -8.59
N MET A 3 -0.20 7.22 -7.97
CA MET A 3 -0.70 6.91 -6.61
C MET A 3 -0.27 7.95 -5.57
N TRP A 4 0.92 8.54 -5.71
CA TRP A 4 1.39 9.58 -4.80
C TRP A 4 0.43 10.77 -4.82
N LEU A 5 0.09 11.26 -6.01
CA LEU A 5 -0.88 12.35 -6.18
C LEU A 5 -2.27 11.97 -5.64
N ILE A 6 -2.71 10.71 -5.86
CA ILE A 6 -4.00 10.22 -5.37
C ILE A 6 -4.05 10.23 -3.84
N TYR A 7 -3.06 9.64 -3.15
CA TYR A 7 -3.02 9.64 -1.68
C TYR A 7 -2.96 11.06 -1.12
N THR A 8 -2.15 11.94 -1.72
CA THR A 8 -2.11 13.36 -1.36
C THR A 8 -3.48 14.01 -1.51
N GLY A 9 -4.15 13.82 -2.65
CA GLY A 9 -5.49 14.36 -2.90
C GLY A 9 -6.52 13.86 -1.89
N VAL A 10 -6.57 12.56 -1.66
CA VAL A 10 -7.51 11.93 -0.72
C VAL A 10 -7.29 12.45 0.70
N PHE A 11 -6.05 12.43 1.21
CA PHE A 11 -5.77 12.92 2.57
C PHE A 11 -6.03 14.41 2.70
N TYR A 12 -5.68 15.20 1.68
CA TYR A 12 -5.95 16.64 1.67
C TYR A 12 -7.46 16.90 1.74
N VAL A 13 -8.27 16.26 0.89
CA VAL A 13 -9.72 16.45 0.86
C VAL A 13 -10.37 16.01 2.18
N ILE A 14 -10.02 14.83 2.71
CA ILE A 14 -10.58 14.36 3.98
C ILE A 14 -10.20 15.30 5.13
N SER A 15 -8.96 15.82 5.14
CA SER A 15 -8.52 16.76 6.18
C SER A 15 -9.31 18.08 6.21
N LEU A 16 -9.97 18.48 5.11
CA LEU A 16 -10.79 19.69 5.06
C LEU A 16 -12.01 19.57 5.99
N ALA A 17 -12.57 18.37 6.15
CA ALA A 17 -13.68 18.12 7.08
C ALA A 17 -13.28 18.31 8.56
N PHE A 18 -11.98 18.31 8.84
CA PHE A 18 -11.40 18.54 10.16
C PHE A 18 -10.74 19.92 10.29
N HIS A 19 -11.07 20.85 9.39
CA HIS A 19 -10.51 22.21 9.35
C HIS A 19 -8.99 22.25 9.23
N GLY A 20 -8.39 21.29 8.50
CA GLY A 20 -6.94 21.22 8.33
C GLY A 20 -6.36 22.45 7.62
N GLU A 21 -5.30 23.01 8.18
CA GLU A 21 -4.59 24.20 7.70
C GLU A 21 -3.26 23.84 7.07
N GLY A 22 -2.85 24.50 5.98
CA GLY A 22 -1.57 24.25 5.33
C GLY A 22 -1.70 23.89 3.86
N SER A 23 -0.58 23.87 3.15
CA SER A 23 -0.57 23.76 1.69
C SER A 23 -0.67 22.31 1.21
N PHE A 24 -1.28 22.12 0.03
CA PHE A 24 -1.29 20.82 -0.67
C PHE A 24 0.14 20.31 -0.91
N LYS A 25 1.07 21.23 -1.24
CA LYS A 25 2.49 20.92 -1.42
C LYS A 25 3.09 20.27 -0.18
N ARG A 26 2.78 20.74 1.02
CA ARG A 26 3.31 20.15 2.25
C ARG A 26 2.79 18.74 2.47
N VAL A 27 1.50 18.50 2.20
CA VAL A 27 0.94 17.14 2.22
C VAL A 27 1.63 16.25 1.20
N PHE A 28 1.88 16.76 -0.01
CA PHE A 28 2.55 16.01 -1.07
C PHE A 28 3.94 15.53 -0.63
N GLU A 29 4.76 16.42 -0.05
CA GLU A 29 6.09 16.08 0.50
C GLU A 29 6.00 14.95 1.55
N PHE A 30 5.11 15.10 2.54
CA PHE A 30 4.97 14.11 3.61
C PHE A 30 4.41 12.77 3.14
N VAL A 31 3.48 12.78 2.19
CA VAL A 31 2.98 11.56 1.57
C VAL A 31 4.12 10.83 0.85
N GLY A 32 5.07 11.55 0.27
CA GLY A 32 6.27 10.99 -0.35
C GLY A 32 7.08 10.13 0.61
N TYR A 33 7.31 10.61 1.84
CA TYR A 33 8.06 9.86 2.85
C TYR A 33 7.38 8.55 3.27
N GLY A 34 6.04 8.51 3.28
CA GLY A 34 5.32 7.28 3.60
C GLY A 34 5.41 6.19 2.51
N PHE A 35 5.98 6.46 1.33
CA PHE A 35 6.30 5.42 0.35
C PHE A 35 7.62 4.69 0.63
N ILE A 36 8.44 5.15 1.58
CA ILE A 36 9.72 4.50 1.91
C ILE A 36 9.52 3.01 2.28
N PRO A 37 8.58 2.63 3.18
CA PRO A 37 8.32 1.22 3.45
C PRO A 37 7.84 0.43 2.21
N THR A 38 7.14 1.07 1.27
CA THR A 38 6.69 0.44 0.03
C THR A 38 7.85 0.08 -0.91
N ILE A 39 8.93 0.88 -0.92
CA ILE A 39 10.15 0.54 -1.66
C ILE A 39 10.74 -0.76 -1.11
N VAL A 40 10.82 -0.89 0.22
CA VAL A 40 11.29 -2.11 0.89
C VAL A 40 10.38 -3.30 0.53
N SER A 41 9.06 -3.12 0.58
CA SER A 41 8.09 -4.14 0.18
C SER A 41 8.27 -4.59 -1.27
N SER A 42 8.61 -3.67 -2.17
CA SER A 42 8.81 -3.96 -3.60
C SER A 42 10.05 -4.82 -3.82
N VAL A 43 11.14 -4.55 -3.08
CA VAL A 43 12.36 -5.37 -3.12
C VAL A 43 12.07 -6.78 -2.60
N ILE A 44 11.33 -6.91 -1.50
CA ILE A 44 10.95 -8.22 -0.94
C ILE A 44 10.08 -9.00 -1.94
N GLY A 45 9.08 -8.36 -2.55
CA GLY A 45 8.23 -8.97 -3.56
C GLY A 45 9.03 -9.43 -4.79
N LEU A 46 10.00 -8.64 -5.24
CA LEU A 46 10.89 -9.02 -6.34
C LEU A 46 11.75 -10.23 -5.99
N ILE A 47 12.31 -10.28 -4.78
CA ILE A 47 13.09 -11.45 -4.31
C ILE A 47 12.21 -12.70 -4.26
N ALA A 48 11.00 -12.60 -3.72
CA ALA A 48 10.04 -13.70 -3.70
C ALA A 48 9.72 -14.19 -5.13
N MET A 49 9.51 -13.26 -6.06
CA MET A 49 9.26 -13.58 -7.46
C MET A 49 10.45 -14.29 -8.13
N ILE A 50 11.68 -13.83 -7.91
CA ILE A 50 12.90 -14.47 -8.41
C ILE A 50 13.05 -15.90 -7.88
N TYR A 51 12.64 -16.15 -6.64
CA TYR A 51 12.69 -17.48 -6.03
C TYR A 51 11.58 -18.41 -6.54
N VAL A 52 10.37 -17.90 -6.72
CA VAL A 52 9.19 -18.70 -7.05
C VAL A 52 9.06 -18.97 -8.55
N LEU A 53 9.34 -17.98 -9.42
CA LEU A 53 9.18 -18.11 -10.86
C LEU A 53 9.85 -19.36 -11.46
N PRO A 54 11.11 -19.72 -11.12
CA PRO A 54 11.78 -20.88 -11.71
C PRO A 54 11.16 -22.23 -11.31
N THR A 55 10.32 -22.25 -10.28
CA THR A 55 9.64 -23.46 -9.80
C THR A 55 8.28 -23.70 -10.47
N MET A 56 7.84 -22.77 -11.33
CA MET A 56 6.53 -22.80 -11.98
C MET A 56 6.64 -23.23 -13.44
N GLU A 57 5.74 -24.10 -13.87
CA GLU A 57 5.56 -24.43 -15.29
C GLU A 57 4.54 -23.48 -15.92
N PHE A 58 5.00 -22.68 -16.89
CA PHE A 58 4.13 -21.82 -17.68
C PHE A 58 3.87 -22.48 -19.04
N SER A 59 2.60 -22.81 -19.30
CA SER A 59 2.16 -23.24 -20.63
C SER A 59 1.46 -22.06 -21.31
N PHE A 60 2.06 -21.55 -22.39
CA PHE A 60 1.52 -20.43 -23.18
C PHE A 60 0.61 -20.89 -24.33
N GLU A 61 0.41 -22.20 -24.46
CA GLU A 61 -0.36 -22.81 -25.54
C GLU A 61 -1.88 -22.69 -25.32
N ASP A 62 -2.29 -22.60 -24.05
CA ASP A 62 -3.70 -22.51 -23.65
C ASP A 62 -3.87 -21.35 -22.65
N PRO A 63 -4.68 -20.32 -22.99
CA PRO A 63 -5.01 -19.22 -22.09
C PRO A 63 -5.52 -19.67 -20.71
N HIS A 64 -6.20 -20.81 -20.61
CA HIS A 64 -6.68 -21.34 -19.34
C HIS A 64 -5.55 -21.84 -18.44
N LYS A 65 -4.48 -22.40 -19.01
CA LYS A 65 -3.31 -22.86 -18.25
C LYS A 65 -2.50 -21.69 -17.70
N ILE A 66 -2.44 -20.57 -18.41
CA ILE A 66 -1.81 -19.34 -17.92
C ILE A 66 -2.50 -18.89 -16.63
N GLN A 67 -3.83 -18.86 -16.61
CA GLN A 67 -4.60 -18.44 -15.43
C GLN A 67 -4.40 -19.38 -14.25
N GLN A 68 -4.32 -20.70 -14.50
CA GLN A 68 -4.04 -21.69 -13.46
C GLN A 68 -2.64 -21.52 -12.86
N SER A 69 -1.60 -21.33 -13.69
CA SER A 69 -0.24 -21.08 -13.21
C SER A 69 -0.13 -19.78 -12.42
N MET A 70 -0.84 -18.72 -12.84
CA MET A 70 -0.91 -17.46 -12.07
C MET A 70 -1.56 -17.67 -10.70
N GLN A 71 -2.65 -18.44 -10.63
CA GLN A 71 -3.32 -18.73 -9.36
C GLN A 71 -2.45 -19.60 -8.44
N ALA A 72 -1.75 -20.60 -9.00
CA ALA A 72 -0.79 -21.42 -8.26
C ALA A 72 0.38 -20.58 -7.70
N MET A 73 0.89 -19.62 -8.48
CA MET A 73 1.89 -18.66 -8.00
C MET A 73 1.36 -17.80 -6.85
N MET A 74 0.15 -17.23 -6.97
CA MET A 74 -0.43 -16.40 -5.91
C MET A 74 -0.65 -17.17 -4.61
N ASN A 75 -0.97 -18.47 -4.70
CA ASN A 75 -1.14 -19.35 -3.55
C ASN A 75 0.17 -19.95 -3.02
N ASN A 76 1.32 -19.65 -3.64
CA ASN A 76 2.60 -20.14 -3.17
C ASN A 76 2.93 -19.56 -1.77
N PRO A 77 3.38 -20.38 -0.79
CA PRO A 77 3.66 -19.92 0.57
C PRO A 77 4.65 -18.75 0.65
N VAL A 78 5.66 -18.71 -0.22
CA VAL A 78 6.64 -17.61 -0.26
C VAL A 78 6.00 -16.31 -0.75
N MET A 79 5.11 -16.40 -1.75
CA MET A 79 4.36 -15.25 -2.26
C MET A 79 3.36 -14.73 -1.20
N GLN A 80 2.67 -15.63 -0.50
CA GLN A 80 1.80 -15.26 0.61
C GLN A 80 2.57 -14.59 1.75
N ALA A 81 3.72 -15.14 2.17
CA ALA A 81 4.58 -14.52 3.18
C ALA A 81 5.04 -13.12 2.74
N SER A 82 5.42 -12.93 1.48
CA SER A 82 5.80 -11.62 0.95
C SER A 82 4.63 -10.62 0.99
N SER A 83 3.40 -11.09 0.75
CA SER A 83 2.18 -10.27 0.80
C SER A 83 1.86 -9.84 2.24
N ILE A 84 2.01 -10.75 3.21
CA ILE A 84 1.86 -10.44 4.64
C ILE A 84 2.88 -9.39 5.07
N ILE A 85 4.15 -9.53 4.67
CA ILE A 85 5.18 -8.52 4.95
C ILE A 85 4.81 -7.17 4.31
N GLY A 86 4.29 -7.17 3.08
CA GLY A 86 3.81 -5.97 2.40
C GLY A 86 2.67 -5.27 3.15
N ILE A 87 1.75 -6.03 3.75
CA ILE A 87 0.69 -5.49 4.62
C ILE A 87 1.29 -4.81 5.86
N LEU A 88 2.26 -5.44 6.52
CA LEU A 88 2.95 -4.86 7.69
C LEU A 88 3.70 -3.57 7.33
N LEU A 89 4.38 -3.55 6.18
CA LEU A 89 5.06 -2.34 5.69
C LEU A 89 4.06 -1.24 5.29
N THR A 90 2.87 -1.60 4.78
CA THR A 90 1.80 -0.64 4.51
C THR A 90 1.24 -0.02 5.79
N LEU A 91 1.12 -0.79 6.88
CA LEU A 91 0.76 -0.26 8.20
C LEU A 91 1.83 0.72 8.71
N TRP A 92 3.10 0.43 8.45
CA TRP A 92 4.18 1.38 8.75
C TRP A 92 4.07 2.66 7.90
N SER A 93 3.80 2.56 6.60
CA SER A 93 3.49 3.71 5.74
C SER A 93 2.33 4.54 6.28
N ALA A 94 1.25 3.89 6.74
CA ALA A 94 0.12 4.57 7.36
C ALA A 94 0.53 5.35 8.61
N ASN A 95 1.39 4.79 9.46
CA ASN A 95 1.91 5.48 10.63
C ASN A 95 2.70 6.75 10.26
N ILE A 96 3.58 6.66 9.25
CA ILE A 96 4.32 7.82 8.72
C ILE A 96 3.35 8.87 8.19
N TRP A 97 2.35 8.47 7.42
CA TRP A 97 1.34 9.38 6.89
C TRP A 97 0.50 10.02 7.98
N ILE A 98 0.14 9.32 9.05
CA ILE A 98 -0.62 9.89 10.18
C ILE A 98 0.15 11.07 10.78
N PHE A 99 1.42 10.88 11.14
CA PHE A 99 2.24 11.96 11.67
C PHE A 99 2.53 13.03 10.62
N GLY A 100 2.72 12.65 9.36
CA GLY A 100 2.89 13.58 8.26
C GLY A 100 1.71 14.51 8.09
N ILE A 101 0.48 13.98 8.07
CA ILE A 101 -0.76 14.74 7.97
C ILE A 101 -1.00 15.58 9.22
N MET A 102 -0.73 15.04 10.42
CA MET A 102 -0.84 15.79 11.67
C MET A 102 -0.06 17.12 11.60
N HIS A 103 1.19 17.08 11.15
CA HIS A 103 2.04 18.27 11.03
C HIS A 103 1.78 19.09 9.75
N ALA A 104 1.48 18.44 8.63
CA ALA A 104 1.25 19.13 7.36
C ALA A 104 -0.06 19.91 7.32
N ARG A 105 -1.06 19.44 8.09
CA ARG A 105 -2.43 19.95 8.10
C ARG A 105 -2.84 20.54 9.44
N ASN A 106 -1.91 20.68 10.39
CA ASN A 106 -2.15 21.19 11.74
C ASN A 106 -3.33 20.50 12.44
N LEU A 107 -3.43 19.18 12.31
CA LEU A 107 -4.53 18.40 12.86
C LEU A 107 -4.15 17.82 14.22
N SER A 108 -5.15 17.57 15.07
CA SER A 108 -4.95 16.68 16.22
C SER A 108 -4.59 15.27 15.74
N ILE A 109 -3.86 14.51 16.56
CA ILE A 109 -3.49 13.12 16.24
C ILE A 109 -4.72 12.27 15.92
N ARG A 110 -5.84 12.48 16.64
CA ARG A 110 -7.11 11.77 16.40
C ARG A 110 -7.62 12.02 14.98
N ASN A 111 -7.67 13.27 14.55
CA ASN A 111 -8.19 13.63 13.22
C ASN A 111 -7.24 13.16 12.11
N ALA A 112 -5.92 13.16 12.34
CA ALA A 112 -4.94 12.62 11.41
C ALA A 112 -5.07 11.09 11.27
N VAL A 113 -5.28 10.37 12.38
CA VAL A 113 -5.59 8.93 12.38
C VAL A 113 -6.84 8.64 11.57
N ILE A 114 -7.91 9.43 11.70
CA ILE A 114 -9.12 9.23 10.90
C ILE A 114 -8.85 9.52 9.41
N THR A 115 -8.16 10.62 9.12
CA THR A 115 -7.85 11.08 7.75
C THR A 115 -7.07 10.04 6.94
N VAL A 116 -6.11 9.38 7.57
CA VAL A 116 -5.26 8.36 6.92
C VAL A 116 -5.82 6.95 7.14
N GLY A 117 -6.26 6.66 8.35
CA GLY A 117 -6.65 5.33 8.78
C GLY A 117 -7.91 4.80 8.09
N ILE A 118 -8.90 5.64 7.77
CA ILE A 118 -10.08 5.19 7.02
C ILE A 118 -9.69 4.72 5.60
N PRO A 119 -9.10 5.55 4.73
CA PRO A 119 -8.78 5.12 3.36
C PRO A 119 -7.78 3.96 3.33
N ILE A 120 -6.77 3.95 4.21
CA ILE A 120 -5.81 2.84 4.28
C ILE A 120 -6.46 1.59 4.87
N GLY A 121 -7.32 1.72 5.87
CA GLY A 121 -8.06 0.59 6.46
C GLY A 121 -8.96 -0.09 5.44
N ILE A 122 -9.69 0.68 4.61
CA ILE A 122 -10.50 0.14 3.50
C ILE A 122 -9.63 -0.63 2.51
N TYR A 123 -8.49 -0.05 2.12
CA TYR A 123 -7.54 -0.70 1.22
C TYR A 123 -6.99 -2.02 1.81
N LEU A 124 -6.63 -2.03 3.10
CA LEU A 124 -6.13 -3.22 3.78
C LEU A 124 -7.19 -4.32 3.90
N ILE A 125 -8.44 -3.96 4.23
CA ILE A 125 -9.56 -4.92 4.26
C ILE A 125 -9.73 -5.59 2.89
N TYR A 126 -9.68 -4.80 1.82
CA TYR A 126 -9.77 -5.33 0.45
C TYR A 126 -8.62 -6.31 0.13
N ILE A 127 -7.39 -5.98 0.48
CA ILE A 127 -6.23 -6.87 0.23
C ILE A 127 -6.33 -8.15 1.06
N ILE A 128 -6.69 -8.05 2.35
CA ILE A 128 -6.80 -9.21 3.22
C ILE A 128 -7.90 -10.15 2.71
N TYR A 129 -9.04 -9.60 2.28
CA TYR A 129 -10.10 -10.40 1.65
C TYR A 129 -9.64 -11.13 0.39
N LYS A 130 -8.70 -10.57 -0.37
CA LYS A 130 -8.11 -11.23 -1.56
C LYS A 130 -7.05 -12.28 -1.23
N LEU A 131 -6.48 -12.22 -0.04
CA LEU A 131 -5.42 -13.13 0.41
C LEU A 131 -6.00 -14.41 1.04
N LEU A 132 -7.19 -14.32 1.63
CA LEU A 132 -7.97 -15.42 2.20
C LEU A 132 -8.70 -16.21 1.11
#